data_AF-A0A968J6I1-F1
#
_entry.id   AF-A0A968J6I1-F1
#
_cell.length_a   1.000
_cell.length_b   1.000
_cell.length_c   1.000
_cell.angle_alpha   90.00
_cell.angle_beta   90.00
_cell.angle_gamma   90.00
#
_symmetry.space_group_name_H-M   'P 1'
#
loop_
_entity.id
_entity.type
_entity.pdbx_description
1 polymer ?
#
loop_
_entity_poly.entity_id
_entity_poly.type
_entity_poly.pdbx_seq_one_letter_code
_entity_poly.pdbx_strand_id
1 'polypeptide(L)' 'MVEILLKNGADPNIISNRGTPLMLAIDLDIARLLVEYGADVNARDKIDNKSVLSHIKDIQDRKLRKKLIDFLTERGAVQ' A
#
# COMPACT_ATOMS: atom_id res chain seq x y z
N MET A 1 3.80 -3.45 15.59
CA MET A 1 2.33 -3.54 15.76
C MET A 1 1.65 -4.12 14.52
N VAL A 2 1.83 -3.53 13.32
CA VAL A 2 1.22 -4.04 12.07
C VAL A 2 1.45 -5.54 11.87
N GLU A 3 2.67 -6.03 12.08
CA GLU A 3 3.00 -7.45 11.97
C GLU A 3 2.20 -8.34 12.92
N ILE A 4 1.96 -7.90 14.16
CA ILE A 4 1.17 -8.67 15.13
C ILE A 4 -0.27 -8.77 14.65
N LEU A 5 -0.84 -7.70 14.10
CA LEU A 5 -2.20 -7.70 13.58
C LEU A 5 -2.33 -8.67 12.40
N LEU A 6 -1.40 -8.62 11.45
CA LEU A 6 -1.38 -9.51 10.30
C LEU A 6 -1.19 -10.99 10.70
N LYS A 7 -0.31 -11.26 11.67
CA LYS A 7 -0.14 -12.61 12.26
C LYS A 7 -1.41 -13.14 12.95
N ASN A 8 -2.24 -12.25 13.48
CA ASN A 8 -3.53 -12.60 14.08
C ASN A 8 -4.69 -12.64 13.07
N GLY A 9 -4.40 -12.64 11.76
CA GLY A 9 -5.41 -12.78 10.71
C GLY A 9 -6.11 -11.49 10.32
N ALA A 10 -5.54 -10.33 10.65
CA ALA A 10 -6.03 -9.07 10.08
C ALA A 10 -5.90 -9.10 8.54
N ASP A 11 -6.99 -8.80 7.84
CA ASP A 11 -7.02 -8.79 6.38
C ASP A 11 -6.28 -7.56 5.83
N PRO A 12 -5.17 -7.73 5.08
CA PRO A 12 -4.40 -6.63 4.51
C PRO A 12 -5.15 -5.88 3.39
N ASN A 13 -6.27 -6.41 2.91
CA ASN A 13 -7.07 -5.86 1.82
C ASN A 13 -8.34 -5.14 2.27
N ILE A 14 -8.55 -4.96 3.58
CA ILE A 14 -9.71 -4.20 4.09
C ILE A 14 -9.75 -2.81 3.45
N ILE A 15 -10.82 -2.51 2.74
CA ILE A 15 -11.01 -1.19 2.13
C ILE A 15 -11.79 -0.30 3.09
N SER A 16 -11.10 0.68 3.67
CA SER A 16 -11.73 1.75 4.43
C SER A 16 -12.22 2.87 3.50
N ASN A 17 -12.90 3.87 4.05
CA ASN A 17 -13.19 5.10 3.32
C ASN A 17 -11.92 5.85 2.88
N ARG A 18 -10.75 5.59 3.49
CA ARG A 18 -9.48 6.22 3.11
C ARG A 18 -8.62 5.34 2.18
N GLY A 19 -9.13 4.20 1.73
CA GLY A 19 -8.38 3.21 0.96
C GLY A 19 -7.98 1.99 1.77
N THR A 20 -7.10 1.16 1.21
CA THR A 20 -6.58 -0.07 1.84
C THR A 20 -5.44 0.22 2.82
N PRO A 21 -5.09 -0.70 3.74
CA PRO A 21 -3.87 -0.59 4.54
C PRO A 21 -2.63 -0.23 3.73
N LEU A 22 -2.50 -0.80 2.52
CA LEU A 22 -1.36 -0.53 1.64
C LEU A 22 -1.38 0.90 1.08
N MET A 23 -2.55 1.47 0.78
CA MET A 23 -2.68 2.89 0.36
C MET A 23 -2.33 3.86 1.48
N LEU A 24 -2.54 3.46 2.73
CA LEU A 24 -2.24 4.28 3.91
C LEU A 24 -0.79 4.11 4.40
N ALA A 25 -0.06 3.15 3.86
CA ALA A 25 1.32 2.89 4.24
C ALA A 25 2.26 3.97 3.68
N ILE A 26 2.65 4.90 4.55
CA ILE A 26 3.69 5.92 4.25
C ILE A 26 5.11 5.42 4.59
N ASP A 27 5.27 4.13 4.89
CA ASP A 27 6.54 3.52 5.26
C ASP A 27 6.80 2.31 4.36
N LEU A 28 8.03 2.22 3.84
CA LEU A 28 8.45 1.13 2.98
C LEU A 28 8.43 -0.23 3.69
N ASP A 29 8.77 -0.29 4.97
CA ASP A 29 8.81 -1.53 5.73
C ASP A 29 7.39 -2.02 6.03
N ILE A 30 6.45 -1.09 6.29
CA ILE A 30 5.03 -1.42 6.43
C ILE A 30 4.46 -1.89 5.08
N ALA A 31 4.80 -1.21 3.98
CA ALA A 31 4.36 -1.62 2.65
C ALA A 31 4.88 -3.02 2.28
N ARG A 32 6.16 -3.32 2.57
CA ARG A 32 6.75 -4.64 2.38
C ARG A 32 5.97 -5.71 3.14
N LEU A 33 5.74 -5.47 4.42
CA LEU A 33 5.04 -6.39 5.29
C LEU A 33 3.61 -6.65 4.80
N LEU A 34 2.87 -5.61 4.42
CA LEU A 34 1.51 -5.77 3.89
C LEU A 34 1.50 -6.61 2.61
N VAL A 35 2.42 -6.36 1.68
CA VAL A 35 2.53 -7.14 0.43
C VAL A 35 2.94 -8.59 0.72
N GLU A 36 3.84 -8.83 1.69
CA GLU A 36 4.21 -10.19 2.12
C GLU A 36 3.03 -10.99 2.67
N TYR A 37 2.07 -10.31 3.31
CA TYR A 37 0.84 -10.93 3.81
C TYR A 37 -0.30 -10.96 2.77
N GLY A 38 -0.05 -10.58 1.51
CA GLY A 38 -1.01 -10.71 0.42
C GLY A 38 -1.86 -9.46 0.17
N ALA A 39 -1.36 -8.27 0.51
CA ALA A 39 -2.00 -7.02 0.08
C ALA A 39 -2.04 -6.91 -1.46
N ASP A 40 -3.20 -6.58 -1.99
CA ASP A 40 -3.41 -6.30 -3.40
C ASP A 40 -2.81 -4.94 -3.77
N VAL A 41 -1.72 -4.99 -4.51
CA VAL A 41 -1.00 -3.81 -5.00
C VAL A 41 -1.76 -3.01 -6.07
N ASN A 42 -2.82 -3.60 -6.63
CA ASN A 42 -3.68 -3.00 -7.65
C ASN A 42 -5.06 -2.59 -7.11
N ALA A 43 -5.27 -2.70 -5.80
CA ALA A 43 -6.49 -2.23 -5.17
C ALA A 43 -6.75 -0.76 -5.50
N ARG A 44 -8.04 -0.40 -5.58
CA ARG A 44 -8.50 0.97 -5.80
C ARG A 44 -9.39 1.41 -4.66
N ASP A 45 -9.24 2.66 -4.23
CA ASP A 45 -10.14 3.21 -3.22
C ASP A 45 -11.56 3.39 -3.78
N LYS A 46 -12.53 3.56 -2.88
CA LYS A 46 -13.94 3.72 -3.24
C LYS A 46 -14.33 5.18 -3.52
N ILE A 47 -13.47 6.14 -3.21
CA ILE A 47 -13.82 7.58 -3.28
C ILE A 47 -13.48 8.13 -4.66
N ASP A 48 -12.20 8.04 -5.04
CA ASP A 48 -11.65 8.64 -6.25
C ASP A 48 -11.25 7.57 -7.28
N ASN A 49 -11.45 6.28 -6.97
CA ASN A 49 -11.00 5.15 -7.79
C ASN A 49 -9.48 5.17 -8.02
N LYS A 50 -8.72 5.73 -7.06
CA LYS A 50 -7.25 5.85 -7.13
C LYS A 50 -6.58 4.55 -6.70
N SER A 51 -5.58 4.14 -7.48
CA SER A 51 -4.68 3.04 -7.14
C SER A 51 -3.65 3.47 -6.08
N VAL A 52 -2.94 2.50 -5.49
CA VAL A 52 -1.86 2.78 -4.53
C VAL A 52 -0.80 3.73 -5.11
N LEU A 53 -0.48 3.59 -6.40
CA LEU A 53 0.49 4.43 -7.08
C LEU A 53 0.03 5.90 -7.19
N SER A 54 -1.28 6.14 -7.31
CA SER A 54 -1.83 7.50 -7.31
C SER A 54 -1.67 8.17 -5.94
N HIS A 55 -1.91 7.45 -4.84
CA HIS A 55 -1.68 7.98 -3.49
C HIS A 55 -0.19 8.28 -3.23
N ILE A 56 0.71 7.42 -3.71
CA ILE A 56 2.16 7.59 -3.54
C ILE A 56 2.70 8.82 -4.29
N LYS A 57 2.07 9.23 -5.42
CA LYS A 57 2.49 10.42 -6.17
C LYS A 57 2.44 11.71 -5.35
N ASP A 58 1.55 11.77 -4.37
CA ASP A 58 1.36 12.94 -3.50
C ASP A 58 2.34 12.98 -2.31
N ILE A 59 3.16 11.94 -2.10
CA ILE A 59 4.18 11.90 -1.05
C ILE A 59 5.28 12.93 -1.35
N GLN A 60 5.52 13.83 -0.40
CA GLN A 60 6.54 14.91 -0.52
C GLN A 60 7.97 14.36 -0.55
N ASP A 61 8.28 13.37 0.28
CA ASP A 61 9.61 12.73 0.31
C ASP A 61 9.88 12.00 -1.02
N ARG A 62 10.71 12.62 -1.85
CA ARG A 62 11.05 12.12 -3.19
C ARG A 62 11.78 10.77 -3.15
N LYS A 63 12.61 10.53 -2.12
CA LYS A 63 13.42 9.31 -2.00
C LYS A 63 12.52 8.15 -1.58
N LEU A 64 11.68 8.37 -0.57
CA LEU A 64 10.67 7.40 -0.16
C LEU A 64 9.69 7.09 -1.30
N ARG A 65 9.16 8.13 -1.94
CA ARG A 65 8.23 7.98 -3.08
C ARG A 65 8.82 7.11 -4.17
N LYS A 66 10.08 7.37 -4.58
CA LYS A 66 10.75 6.55 -5.59
C LYS A 66 10.88 5.10 -5.14
N LYS A 67 11.36 4.86 -3.92
CA LYS A 67 11.50 3.49 -3.38
C LYS A 67 10.18 2.72 -3.34
N LEU A 68 9.09 3.37 -2.95
CA LEU A 68 7.75 2.77 -2.91
C LEU A 68 7.24 2.46 -4.32
N ILE A 69 7.38 3.38 -5.27
CA ILE A 69 7.01 3.15 -6.67
C ILE A 69 7.80 1.98 -7.25
N ASP A 70 9.13 1.98 -7.08
CA ASP A 70 10.01 0.92 -7.59
C ASP A 70 9.60 -0.45 -7.01
N PHE A 71 9.46 -0.52 -5.68
CA PHE A 71 9.05 -1.75 -4.98
C PHE A 71 7.69 -2.29 -5.44
N LEU A 72 6.68 -1.43 -5.56
CA LEU A 72 5.33 -1.87 -5.93
C LEU A 72 5.25 -2.24 -7.41
N THR A 73 5.97 -1.52 -8.28
CA THR A 73 6.04 -1.84 -9.72
C THR A 73 6.72 -3.20 -9.93
N GLU A 74 7.79 -3.50 -9.18
CA GLU A 74 8.44 -4.83 -9.17
C GLU A 74 7.48 -5.95 -8.72
N ARG A 75 6.46 -5.62 -7.94
CA ARG A 75 5.41 -6.53 -7.47
C ARG A 75 4.15 -6.52 -8.34
N GLY A 76 4.20 -5.88 -9.51
CA GLY A 76 3.11 -5.88 -10.49
C GLY A 76 2.05 -4.81 -10.27
N ALA A 77 2.34 -3.77 -9.48
CA ALA A 77 1.47 -2.60 -9.40
C ALA A 77 1.43 -1.86 -10.74
N VAL A 78 0.23 -1.59 -11.22
CA VAL A 78 -0.03 -0.80 -12.43
C VAL A 78 -0.84 0.45 -12.11
N GLN A 79 -0.81 1.43 -13.02
CA GLN A 79 -1.46 2.73 -12.81
C GLN A 79 -2.99 2.66 -12.94
#